data_AF-A0A5C5YE62-F1
#
_entry.id   AF-A0A5C5YE62-F1
#
_cell.length_a   1.000
_cell.length_b   1.000
_cell.length_c   1.000
_cell.angle_alpha   90.00
_cell.angle_beta   90.00
_cell.angle_gamma   90.00
#
_symmetry.space_group_name_H-M   'P 1'
#
loop_
_entity.id
_entity.type
_entity.pdbx_description
1 polymer ?
#
loop_
_entity_poly.entity_id
_entity_poly.type
_entity_poly.pdbx_seq_one_letter_code
_entity_poly.pdbx_strand_id
1 'polypeptide(L)'
;MSFTGYAARLSLLIATALVAALPCPARAASEETAKHTLHYKFQIGDVLRYDIEHNALIRSTMEGSTQKAQTRSASVKAWKVIDVLPNGEIELQHVVEELQMTNRLPERAEMKYDSTKDSTPPAGFEDAAKAVGVPLSHIRLTPWGKVVEHEIKHHQPAADPYAPLAVLLPEGPVAVGDTWDEPVEIKVNLSEGGTKAVKTRRHFRLASVTNGVAVIESKFQVLSPVQPEVEGQLAQRFIDGTVRFDIAKGRVISQEYDVDKRVLGFAGPASSMHYQMQMSERLRDESATVASRPTTADEK
;
A
#
# COMPACT_ATOMS: atom_id res chain seq x y z
N MET A 1 -20.21 37.85 -81.32
CA MET A 1 -21.01 36.62 -81.45
C MET A 1 -21.86 36.50 -80.20
N SER A 2 -23.17 36.37 -80.37
CA SER A 2 -24.15 36.39 -79.28
C SER A 2 -24.37 34.98 -78.74
N PHE A 3 -24.59 34.85 -77.42
CA PHE A 3 -25.55 33.87 -76.90
C PHE A 3 -26.20 34.39 -75.61
N THR A 4 -27.49 34.06 -75.45
CA THR A 4 -28.47 34.62 -74.50
C THR A 4 -28.90 33.61 -73.44
N GLY A 5 -29.36 34.09 -72.28
CA GLY A 5 -30.05 33.31 -71.23
C GLY A 5 -29.80 33.91 -69.83
N TYR A 6 -30.73 34.64 -69.18
CA TYR A 6 -31.89 34.13 -68.39
C TYR A 6 -31.48 33.01 -67.38
N ALA A 7 -31.80 33.02 -66.08
CA ALA A 7 -32.61 33.92 -65.22
C ALA A 7 -32.39 33.55 -63.71
N ALA A 8 -32.79 34.29 -62.67
CA ALA A 8 -32.99 35.73 -62.43
C ALA A 8 -33.39 35.97 -60.93
N ARG A 9 -33.16 37.18 -60.38
CA ARG A 9 -33.55 37.64 -59.00
C ARG A 9 -32.71 37.00 -57.86
N LEU A 10 -32.57 37.57 -56.64
CA LEU A 10 -33.20 38.73 -55.99
C LEU A 10 -32.24 39.38 -54.94
N SER A 11 -32.36 40.69 -54.73
CA SER A 11 -31.99 41.52 -53.56
C SER A 11 -30.85 41.11 -52.58
N LEU A 12 -29.80 41.93 -52.60
CA LEU A 12 -29.32 42.77 -51.48
C LEU A 12 -29.63 42.31 -50.04
N LEU A 13 -28.59 42.06 -49.23
CA LEU A 13 -28.58 42.47 -47.81
C LEU A 13 -27.16 42.59 -47.23
N ILE A 14 -27.01 43.68 -46.47
CA ILE A 14 -25.84 44.22 -45.78
C ILE A 14 -25.05 43.16 -44.98
N ALA A 15 -23.73 43.09 -45.21
CA ALA A 15 -22.82 42.29 -44.40
C ALA A 15 -22.48 43.00 -43.08
N THR A 16 -23.21 42.68 -42.01
CA THR A 16 -22.86 43.09 -40.64
C THR A 16 -22.08 41.97 -39.96
N ALA A 17 -20.78 42.14 -39.79
CA ALA A 17 -19.93 41.14 -39.15
C ALA A 17 -20.18 41.08 -37.63
N LEU A 18 -21.04 40.16 -37.19
CA LEU A 18 -21.23 39.86 -35.77
C LEU A 18 -20.22 38.79 -35.36
N VAL A 19 -19.15 39.20 -34.67
CA VAL A 19 -18.21 38.27 -34.03
C VAL A 19 -18.92 37.60 -32.85
N ALA A 20 -19.46 36.41 -33.09
CA ALA A 20 -20.00 35.57 -32.04
C ALA A 20 -18.86 35.05 -31.15
N ALA A 21 -18.64 35.70 -30.01
CA ALA A 21 -17.77 35.17 -28.97
C ALA A 21 -18.35 33.85 -28.45
N LEU A 22 -17.74 32.73 -28.84
CA LEU A 22 -18.07 31.41 -28.32
C LEU A 22 -17.77 31.38 -26.81
N PRO A 23 -18.75 31.11 -25.93
CA PRO A 23 -18.46 30.90 -24.52
C PRO A 23 -17.63 29.62 -24.38
N CYS A 24 -16.40 29.78 -23.89
CA CYS A 24 -15.54 28.66 -23.53
C CYS A 24 -16.24 27.82 -22.45
N PRO A 25 -16.41 26.50 -22.61
CA PRO A 25 -17.05 25.68 -21.60
C PRO A 25 -16.14 25.58 -20.37
N ALA A 26 -16.53 26.24 -19.28
CA ALA A 26 -15.88 26.14 -17.99
C ALA A 26 -16.10 24.74 -17.36
N ARG A 27 -15.37 23.74 -17.86
CA ARG A 27 -15.44 22.33 -17.43
C ARG A 27 -14.16 21.85 -16.73
N ALA A 28 -13.48 22.77 -16.04
CA ALA A 28 -12.23 22.48 -15.32
C ALA A 28 -12.31 22.78 -13.80
N ALA A 29 -13.41 23.34 -13.30
CA ALA A 29 -13.52 23.82 -11.91
C ALA A 29 -14.32 22.90 -10.96
N SER A 30 -14.90 21.80 -11.46
CA SER A 30 -15.81 20.93 -10.69
C SER A 30 -15.17 19.67 -10.11
N GLU A 31 -13.95 19.30 -10.52
CA GLU A 31 -13.29 18.07 -10.04
C GLU A 31 -12.48 18.31 -8.76
N GLU A 32 -11.82 19.47 -8.59
CA GLU A 32 -11.06 19.79 -7.36
C GLU A 32 -11.94 19.91 -6.10
N THR A 33 -13.24 20.17 -6.24
CA THR A 33 -14.19 20.27 -5.12
C THR A 33 -15.11 19.05 -4.98
N ALA A 34 -14.96 18.04 -5.84
CA ALA A 34 -15.70 16.79 -5.71
C ALA A 34 -15.25 16.02 -4.46
N LYS A 35 -16.22 15.56 -3.66
CA LYS A 35 -15.95 14.71 -2.49
C LYS A 35 -16.12 13.24 -2.82
N HIS A 36 -15.19 12.43 -2.32
CA HIS A 36 -15.09 11.00 -2.57
C HIS A 36 -15.14 10.23 -1.25
N THR A 37 -16.02 9.22 -1.18
CA THR A 37 -16.02 8.26 -0.07
C THR A 37 -15.06 7.13 -0.41
N LEU A 38 -14.02 6.97 0.41
CA LEU A 38 -12.97 5.96 0.24
C LEU A 38 -13.22 4.84 1.27
N HIS A 39 -14.16 3.94 0.99
CA HIS A 39 -14.45 2.80 1.86
C HIS A 39 -14.21 1.48 1.13
N TYR A 40 -13.72 0.48 1.86
CA TYR A 40 -13.65 -0.89 1.42
C TYR A 40 -15.06 -1.43 1.14
N LYS A 41 -15.21 -2.20 0.06
CA LYS A 41 -16.50 -2.74 -0.41
C LYS A 41 -16.40 -4.24 -0.68
N PHE A 42 -15.70 -4.94 0.20
CA PHE A 42 -15.54 -6.38 0.09
C PHE A 42 -16.86 -7.11 0.29
N GLN A 43 -16.93 -8.32 -0.26
CA GLN A 43 -18.05 -9.24 -0.16
C GLN A 43 -17.63 -10.52 0.54
N ILE A 44 -18.58 -11.20 1.17
CA ILE A 44 -18.36 -12.50 1.80
C ILE A 44 -17.84 -13.50 0.75
N GLY A 45 -16.72 -14.15 1.01
CA GLY A 45 -16.07 -15.07 0.09
C GLY A 45 -15.07 -14.43 -0.88
N ASP A 46 -14.88 -13.11 -0.86
CA ASP A 46 -13.79 -12.46 -1.61
C ASP A 46 -12.42 -13.01 -1.18
N VAL A 47 -11.54 -13.24 -2.16
CA VAL A 47 -10.14 -13.61 -1.90
C VAL A 47 -9.21 -12.67 -2.64
N LEU A 48 -8.80 -11.60 -1.97
CA LEU A 48 -7.86 -10.62 -2.50
C LEU A 48 -6.43 -11.14 -2.34
N ARG A 49 -5.74 -11.33 -3.46
CA ARG A 49 -4.33 -11.76 -3.49
C ARG A 49 -3.45 -10.60 -3.91
N TYR A 50 -2.35 -10.39 -3.19
CA TYR A 50 -1.39 -9.35 -3.47
C TYR A 50 0.01 -9.93 -3.63
N ASP A 51 0.67 -9.62 -4.74
CA ASP A 51 2.12 -9.78 -4.89
C ASP A 51 2.81 -8.67 -4.09
N ILE A 52 3.64 -9.06 -3.13
CA ILE A 52 4.45 -8.16 -2.32
C ILE A 52 5.92 -8.40 -2.65
N GLU A 53 6.61 -7.37 -3.13
CA GLU A 53 8.07 -7.31 -3.17
C GLU A 53 8.56 -6.40 -2.05
N HIS A 54 9.56 -6.84 -1.30
CA HIS A 54 10.18 -6.05 -0.23
C HIS A 54 11.70 -6.25 -0.25
N ASN A 55 12.43 -5.14 -0.35
CA ASN A 55 13.88 -5.08 -0.40
C ASN A 55 14.37 -4.16 0.71
N ALA A 56 15.10 -4.69 1.68
CA ALA A 56 15.68 -3.91 2.78
C ALA A 56 17.21 -4.04 2.81
N LEU A 57 17.88 -2.93 3.11
CA LEU A 57 19.33 -2.81 3.23
C LEU A 57 19.66 -1.99 4.48
N ILE A 58 20.45 -2.56 5.38
CA ILE A 58 21.00 -1.88 6.54
C ILE A 58 22.52 -1.83 6.40
N ARG A 59 23.09 -0.63 6.47
CA ARG A 59 24.52 -0.42 6.68
C ARG A 59 24.71 0.25 8.04
N SER A 60 25.37 -0.45 8.96
CA SER A 60 25.70 0.07 10.28
C SER A 60 27.21 0.17 10.42
N THR A 61 27.69 1.28 10.99
CA THR A 61 29.09 1.48 11.36
C THR A 61 29.17 1.71 12.86
N MET A 62 30.05 0.99 13.54
CA MET A 62 30.33 1.12 14.96
C MET A 62 31.84 0.96 15.18
N GLU A 63 32.46 1.89 15.91
CA GLU A 63 33.89 1.83 16.27
C GLU A 63 34.85 1.59 15.08
N GLY A 64 34.50 2.16 13.91
CA GLY A 64 35.26 2.01 12.67
C GLY A 64 34.96 0.75 11.84
N SER A 65 34.25 -0.24 12.41
CA SER A 65 33.79 -1.43 11.67
C SER A 65 32.46 -1.16 10.98
N THR A 66 32.34 -1.49 9.69
CA THR A 66 31.10 -1.38 8.91
C THR A 66 30.52 -2.73 8.58
N GLN A 67 29.28 -2.97 9.00
CA GLN A 67 28.49 -4.15 8.66
C GLN A 67 27.39 -3.80 7.65
N LYS A 68 27.08 -4.76 6.76
CA LYS A 68 26.02 -4.65 5.77
C LYS A 68 25.12 -5.89 5.84
N ALA A 69 23.84 -5.69 6.13
CA ALA A 69 22.82 -6.73 6.07
C ALA A 69 21.80 -6.37 4.97
N GLN A 70 21.43 -7.34 4.14
CA GLN A 70 20.44 -7.16 3.08
C GLN A 70 19.44 -8.31 3.10
N THR A 71 18.16 -7.95 3.03
CA THR A 71 17.04 -8.89 2.92
C THR A 71 16.26 -8.54 1.67
N ARG A 72 15.87 -9.57 0.93
CA ARG A 72 14.88 -9.50 -0.15
C ARG A 72 13.81 -10.54 0.10
N SER A 73 12.56 -10.19 -0.14
CA SER A 73 11.45 -11.12 -0.12
C SER A 73 10.44 -10.80 -1.21
N ALA A 74 9.91 -11.85 -1.84
CA ALA A 74 8.72 -11.78 -2.67
C ALA A 74 7.68 -12.73 -2.06
N SER A 75 6.43 -12.30 -1.88
CA SER A 75 5.40 -13.13 -1.27
C SER A 75 4.01 -12.85 -1.83
N VAL A 76 3.10 -13.82 -1.64
CA VAL A 76 1.69 -13.68 -1.98
C VAL A 76 0.89 -13.58 -0.70
N LYS A 77 0.44 -12.38 -0.38
CA LYS A 77 -0.50 -12.12 0.71
C LYS A 77 -1.92 -12.38 0.22
N ALA A 78 -2.67 -13.21 0.93
CA ALA A 78 -4.10 -13.39 0.69
C ALA A 78 -4.92 -12.86 1.88
N TRP A 79 -5.95 -12.06 1.57
CA TRP A 79 -7.06 -11.78 2.48
C TRP A 79 -8.27 -12.56 2.01
N LYS A 80 -8.78 -13.45 2.86
CA LYS A 80 -9.99 -14.25 2.63
C LYS A 80 -11.09 -13.65 3.49
N VAL A 81 -12.09 -13.04 2.87
CA VAL A 81 -13.17 -12.34 3.58
C VAL A 81 -14.16 -13.39 4.08
N ILE A 82 -14.23 -13.53 5.39
CA ILE A 82 -15.03 -14.53 6.09
C ILE A 82 -16.47 -14.05 6.23
N ASP A 83 -16.67 -12.80 6.64
CA ASP A 83 -17.99 -12.21 6.84
C ASP A 83 -17.97 -10.67 6.60
N VAL A 84 -19.14 -10.09 6.38
CA VAL A 84 -19.37 -8.65 6.36
C VAL A 84 -20.61 -8.38 7.22
N LEU A 85 -20.37 -7.87 8.42
CA LEU A 85 -21.38 -7.69 9.46
C LEU A 85 -22.42 -6.62 9.07
N PRO A 86 -23.64 -6.62 9.65
CA PRO A 86 -24.70 -5.66 9.30
C PRO A 86 -24.36 -4.17 9.51
N ASN A 87 -23.32 -3.86 10.30
CA ASN A 87 -22.80 -2.50 10.48
C ASN A 87 -21.70 -2.11 9.48
N GLY A 88 -21.35 -3.00 8.55
CA GLY A 88 -20.28 -2.82 7.56
C GLY A 88 -18.88 -3.22 8.05
N GLU A 89 -18.72 -3.73 9.28
CA GLU A 89 -17.45 -4.33 9.68
C GLU A 89 -17.15 -5.58 8.84
N ILE A 90 -15.88 -5.75 8.48
CA ILE A 90 -15.38 -6.79 7.59
C ILE A 90 -14.52 -7.74 8.42
N GLU A 91 -14.84 -9.02 8.42
CA GLU A 91 -14.01 -10.07 9.01
C GLU A 91 -13.18 -10.75 7.92
N LEU A 92 -11.85 -10.82 8.11
CA LEU A 92 -10.95 -11.45 7.15
C LEU A 92 -9.88 -12.30 7.83
N GLN A 93 -9.48 -13.35 7.11
CA GLN A 93 -8.31 -14.16 7.43
C GLN A 93 -7.12 -13.73 6.57
N HIS A 94 -6.02 -13.41 7.23
CA HIS A 94 -4.74 -13.14 6.60
C HIS A 94 -3.93 -14.44 6.47
N VAL A 95 -3.42 -14.71 5.27
CA VAL A 95 -2.58 -15.86 4.91
C VAL A 95 -1.42 -15.39 4.02
N VAL A 96 -0.25 -16.01 4.12
CA VAL A 96 0.78 -15.95 3.08
C VAL A 96 0.74 -17.27 2.30
N GLU A 97 0.42 -17.22 1.00
CA GLU A 97 0.27 -18.42 0.17
C GLU A 97 1.60 -18.86 -0.49
N GLU A 98 2.47 -17.91 -0.82
CA GLU A 98 3.80 -18.15 -1.41
C GLU A 98 4.83 -17.21 -0.74
N LEU A 99 6.06 -17.68 -0.55
CA LEU A 99 7.15 -16.88 0.02
C LEU A 99 8.51 -17.28 -0.57
N GLN A 100 9.21 -16.30 -1.13
CA GLN A 100 10.62 -16.38 -1.52
C GLN A 100 11.41 -15.37 -0.68
N MET A 101 12.57 -15.77 -0.17
CA MET A 101 13.46 -14.92 0.62
C MET A 101 14.92 -15.07 0.20
N THR A 102 15.70 -14.01 0.35
CA THR A 102 17.15 -14.01 0.23
C THR A 102 17.76 -13.11 1.30
N ASN A 103 18.59 -13.68 2.16
CA ASN A 103 19.30 -12.98 3.24
C ASN A 103 20.81 -12.99 2.97
N ARG A 104 21.42 -11.82 3.01
CA ARG A 104 22.88 -11.63 2.92
C ARG A 104 23.35 -10.85 4.15
N LEU A 105 23.99 -11.57 5.07
CA LEU A 105 24.52 -11.04 6.32
C LEU A 105 26.05 -10.86 6.23
N PRO A 106 26.68 -10.05 7.09
CA PRO A 106 28.13 -9.97 7.18
C PRO A 106 28.75 -11.36 7.39
N GLU A 107 29.85 -11.64 6.69
CA GLU A 107 30.67 -12.85 6.86
C GLU A 107 29.93 -14.19 6.69
N ARG A 108 28.74 -14.19 6.09
CA ARG A 108 27.96 -15.39 5.76
C ARG A 108 27.69 -15.48 4.26
N ALA A 109 27.58 -16.71 3.77
CA ALA A 109 27.06 -16.97 2.44
C ALA A 109 25.62 -16.43 2.30
N GLU A 110 25.22 -16.08 1.08
CA GLU A 110 23.84 -15.70 0.78
C GLU A 110 22.92 -16.91 0.97
N MET A 111 21.93 -16.77 1.85
CA MET A 111 20.95 -17.81 2.16
C MET A 111 19.65 -17.51 1.41
N LYS A 112 19.02 -18.54 0.85
CA LYS A 112 17.78 -18.45 0.07
C LYS A 112 16.76 -19.44 0.57
N TYR A 113 15.49 -19.11 0.39
CA TYR A 113 14.36 -20.01 0.63
C TYR A 113 13.25 -19.68 -0.37
N ASP A 114 12.62 -20.70 -0.93
CA ASP A 114 11.48 -20.59 -1.85
C ASP A 114 10.44 -21.65 -1.48
N SER A 115 9.33 -21.23 -0.88
CA SER A 115 8.27 -22.12 -0.41
C SER A 115 7.58 -22.92 -1.52
N THR A 116 7.79 -22.58 -2.79
CA THR A 116 7.24 -23.31 -3.95
C THR A 116 8.17 -24.43 -4.44
N LYS A 117 9.41 -24.48 -3.96
CA LYS A 117 10.45 -25.44 -4.38
C LYS A 117 11.07 -26.21 -3.21
N ASP A 118 11.28 -25.55 -2.09
CA ASP A 118 12.03 -26.07 -0.94
C ASP A 118 11.09 -26.74 0.07
N SER A 119 11.04 -28.07 0.06
CA SER A 119 10.28 -28.87 1.04
C SER A 119 10.89 -28.87 2.45
N THR A 120 12.10 -28.33 2.62
CA THR A 120 12.78 -28.18 3.91
C THR A 120 13.51 -26.83 3.92
N PRO A 121 13.15 -25.90 4.82
CA PRO A 121 13.77 -24.58 4.86
C PRO A 121 15.22 -24.67 5.36
N PRO A 122 16.16 -23.87 4.80
CA PRO A 122 17.48 -23.70 5.38
C PRO A 122 17.43 -22.99 6.74
N ALA A 123 18.50 -23.16 7.51
CA ALA A 123 18.62 -22.60 8.85
C ALA A 123 18.41 -21.07 8.87
N GLY A 124 17.48 -20.60 9.69
CA GLY A 124 17.05 -19.20 9.77
C GLY A 124 15.78 -18.85 8.97
N PHE A 125 15.17 -19.82 8.28
CA PHE A 125 13.89 -19.66 7.57
C PHE A 125 12.76 -20.56 8.11
N GLU A 126 12.99 -21.31 9.18
CA GLU A 126 12.04 -22.31 9.71
C GLU A 126 10.68 -21.70 10.09
N ASP A 127 10.67 -20.54 10.76
CA ASP A 127 9.42 -19.89 11.16
C ASP A 127 8.74 -19.17 10.00
N ALA A 128 9.51 -18.69 9.03
CA ALA A 128 8.97 -18.16 7.77
C ALA A 128 8.27 -19.26 6.96
N ALA A 129 8.84 -20.47 6.92
CA ALA A 129 8.25 -21.63 6.26
C ALA A 129 6.97 -22.13 6.96
N LYS A 130 6.96 -22.21 8.30
CA LYS A 130 5.77 -22.60 9.08
C LYS A 130 4.59 -21.63 8.91
N ALA A 131 4.87 -20.38 8.54
CA ALA A 131 3.86 -19.35 8.29
C ALA A 131 3.21 -19.44 6.89
N VAL A 132 3.77 -20.21 5.95
CA VAL A 132 3.19 -20.36 4.60
C VAL A 132 2.01 -21.32 4.62
N GLY A 133 0.92 -20.93 3.94
CA GLY A 133 -0.29 -21.74 3.76
C GLY A 133 -1.23 -21.81 4.97
N VAL A 134 -0.84 -21.28 6.13
CA VAL A 134 -1.63 -21.30 7.37
C VAL A 134 -2.29 -19.94 7.67
N PRO A 135 -3.41 -19.90 8.42
CA PRO A 135 -3.94 -18.65 8.97
C PRO A 135 -2.91 -17.95 9.86
N LEU A 136 -2.52 -16.72 9.52
CA LEU A 136 -1.63 -15.90 10.33
C LEU A 136 -2.39 -15.13 11.39
N SER A 137 -3.52 -14.53 10.99
CA SER A 137 -4.41 -13.82 11.88
C SER A 137 -5.84 -13.75 11.35
N HIS A 138 -6.79 -13.63 12.27
CA HIS A 138 -8.14 -13.14 12.01
C HIS A 138 -8.19 -11.66 12.38
N ILE A 139 -8.77 -10.85 11.50
CA ILE A 139 -8.78 -9.39 11.61
C ILE A 139 -10.19 -8.91 11.33
N ARG A 140 -10.71 -8.02 12.19
CA ARG A 140 -11.96 -7.30 11.95
C ARG A 140 -11.66 -5.83 11.69
N LEU A 141 -12.17 -5.31 10.58
CA LEU A 141 -11.94 -3.94 10.08
C LEU A 141 -13.25 -3.16 9.99
N THR A 142 -13.21 -1.85 10.19
CA THR A 142 -14.31 -0.96 9.74
C THR A 142 -14.32 -0.81 8.21
N PRO A 143 -15.40 -0.28 7.59
CA PRO A 143 -15.40 0.07 6.17
C PRO A 143 -14.26 1.00 5.71
N TRP A 144 -13.62 1.73 6.61
CA TRP A 144 -12.48 2.60 6.31
C TRP A 144 -11.13 2.02 6.78
N GLY A 145 -11.06 0.72 7.06
CA GLY A 145 -9.81 0.00 7.31
C GLY A 145 -9.25 0.11 8.72
N LYS A 146 -9.98 0.72 9.67
CA LYS A 146 -9.55 0.73 11.08
C LYS A 146 -9.70 -0.68 11.66
N VAL A 147 -8.61 -1.24 12.16
CA VAL A 147 -8.62 -2.50 12.90
C VAL A 147 -9.39 -2.31 14.21
N VAL A 148 -10.46 -3.09 14.40
CA VAL A 148 -11.21 -3.16 15.67
C VAL A 148 -10.85 -4.40 16.49
N GLU A 149 -10.43 -5.47 15.81
CA GLU A 149 -9.97 -6.72 16.44
C GLU A 149 -8.86 -7.36 15.61
N HIS A 150 -7.86 -7.94 16.29
CA HIS A 150 -6.74 -8.65 15.67
C HIS A 150 -6.34 -9.84 16.53
N GLU A 151 -6.74 -11.03 16.09
CA GLU A 151 -6.36 -12.29 16.73
C GLU A 151 -5.22 -12.95 15.96
N ILE A 152 -4.05 -13.10 16.60
CA ILE A 152 -2.88 -13.74 16.01
C ILE A 152 -3.02 -15.26 16.15
N LYS A 153 -3.10 -15.96 15.03
CA LYS A 153 -3.19 -17.44 14.95
C LYS A 153 -1.82 -18.10 14.79
N HIS A 154 -0.88 -17.43 14.12
CA HIS A 154 0.50 -17.88 13.98
C HIS A 154 1.47 -16.73 14.32
N HIS A 155 2.34 -16.94 15.29
CA HIS A 155 3.30 -15.91 15.68
C HIS A 155 4.43 -15.80 14.64
N GLN A 156 4.72 -14.57 14.22
CA GLN A 156 5.83 -14.26 13.30
C GLN A 156 6.92 -13.50 14.08
N PRO A 157 8.03 -14.15 14.48
CA PRO A 157 8.98 -13.58 15.45
C PRO A 157 9.78 -12.35 14.99
N ALA A 158 9.63 -11.94 13.72
CA ALA A 158 10.24 -10.74 13.16
C ALA A 158 9.21 -9.74 12.58
N ALA A 159 7.91 -9.94 12.80
CA ALA A 159 6.89 -9.01 12.35
C ALA A 159 6.90 -7.71 13.17
N ASP A 160 6.82 -6.56 12.51
CA ASP A 160 6.66 -5.27 13.20
C ASP A 160 5.22 -5.15 13.71
N PRO A 161 4.98 -5.11 15.05
CA PRO A 161 3.64 -5.00 15.59
C PRO A 161 2.97 -3.66 15.31
N TYR A 162 3.73 -2.68 14.78
CA TYR A 162 3.25 -1.36 14.35
C TYR A 162 3.16 -1.20 12.83
N ALA A 163 3.28 -2.28 12.06
CA ALA A 163 2.98 -2.24 10.62
C ALA A 163 1.47 -2.06 10.37
N PRO A 164 1.05 -1.29 9.34
CA PRO A 164 -0.35 -1.24 8.92
C PRO A 164 -0.81 -2.62 8.44
N LEU A 165 -1.87 -3.17 9.06
CA LEU A 165 -2.54 -4.36 8.53
C LEU A 165 -3.38 -4.03 7.29
N ALA A 166 -3.98 -2.85 7.26
CA ALA A 166 -4.71 -2.29 6.12
C ALA A 166 -4.42 -0.78 6.03
N VAL A 167 -4.69 -0.17 4.87
CA VAL A 167 -4.61 1.28 4.71
C VAL A 167 -5.79 1.90 5.43
N LEU A 168 -5.54 2.82 6.38
CA LEU A 168 -6.58 3.62 7.01
C LEU A 168 -7.07 4.69 6.02
N LEU A 169 -8.36 4.64 5.72
CA LEU A 169 -9.05 5.58 4.87
C LEU A 169 -9.86 6.57 5.74
N PRO A 170 -10.31 7.72 5.21
CA PRO A 170 -11.13 8.65 5.97
C PRO A 170 -12.53 8.07 6.20
N GLU A 171 -13.06 8.27 7.41
CA GLU A 171 -14.40 7.81 7.78
C GLU A 171 -15.50 8.54 6.95
N GLY A 172 -15.31 9.83 6.67
CA GLY A 172 -16.20 10.65 5.86
C GLY A 172 -15.66 10.99 4.45
N PRO A 173 -16.49 11.60 3.58
CA PRO A 173 -16.08 11.98 2.23
C PRO A 173 -15.03 13.11 2.20
N VAL A 174 -13.98 12.91 1.41
CA VAL A 174 -12.82 13.83 1.25
C VAL A 174 -12.72 14.39 -0.16
N ALA A 175 -12.31 15.64 -0.30
CA ALA A 175 -11.94 16.25 -1.57
C ALA A 175 -10.45 16.01 -1.89
N VAL A 176 -10.05 16.22 -3.15
CA VAL A 176 -8.63 16.23 -3.52
C VAL A 176 -7.91 17.34 -2.75
N GLY A 177 -6.80 17.00 -2.13
CA GLY A 177 -6.02 17.87 -1.25
C GLY A 177 -6.30 17.68 0.25
N ASP A 178 -7.45 17.11 0.64
CA ASP A 178 -7.80 16.83 2.05
C ASP A 178 -6.83 15.79 2.67
N THR A 179 -6.67 15.87 3.99
CA THR A 179 -5.74 15.04 4.77
C THR A 179 -6.41 14.41 5.99
N TRP A 180 -5.89 13.27 6.42
CA TRP A 180 -6.27 12.60 7.67
C TRP A 180 -5.06 11.93 8.32
N ASP A 181 -5.15 11.63 9.61
CA ASP A 181 -4.07 11.06 10.42
C ASP A 181 -4.48 9.76 11.10
N GLU A 182 -3.56 8.80 11.13
CA GLU A 182 -3.59 7.67 12.05
C GLU A 182 -2.56 7.90 13.17
N PRO A 183 -2.98 8.24 14.40
CA PRO A 183 -2.05 8.35 15.52
C PRO A 183 -1.57 6.96 15.97
N VAL A 184 -0.26 6.78 16.10
CA VAL A 184 0.36 5.52 16.53
C VAL A 184 1.34 5.80 17.68
N GLU A 185 1.18 5.12 18.80
CA GLU A 185 2.10 5.21 19.93
C GLU A 185 3.03 3.99 19.97
N ILE A 186 4.31 4.22 19.66
CA ILE A 186 5.31 3.16 19.50
C ILE A 186 6.13 3.04 20.78
N LYS A 187 6.21 1.82 21.33
CA LYS A 187 7.11 1.51 22.43
C LYS A 187 8.49 1.17 21.87
N VAL A 188 9.49 1.94 22.28
CA VAL A 188 10.90 1.70 22.00
C VAL A 188 11.61 1.30 23.29
N ASN A 189 12.68 0.52 23.18
CA ASN A 189 13.53 0.17 24.31
C ASN A 189 14.51 1.33 24.59
N LEU A 190 14.98 1.46 25.83
CA LEU A 190 16.02 2.39 26.22
C LEU A 190 17.28 1.63 26.65
N SER A 191 18.45 2.18 26.34
CA SER A 191 19.77 1.64 26.72
C SER A 191 19.99 1.51 28.22
N GLU A 192 19.41 2.41 29.03
CA GLU A 192 19.39 2.33 30.51
C GLU A 192 18.41 1.26 31.05
N GLY A 193 17.66 0.60 30.15
CA GLY A 193 16.60 -0.34 30.48
C GLY A 193 15.20 0.29 30.47
N GLY A 194 14.18 -0.55 30.38
CA GLY A 194 12.78 -0.14 30.29
C GLY A 194 12.36 0.27 28.86
N THR A 195 11.18 0.89 28.76
CA THR A 195 10.59 1.30 27.48
C THR A 195 10.07 2.73 27.53
N LYS A 196 10.08 3.40 26.38
CA LYS A 196 9.50 4.74 26.18
C LYS A 196 8.41 4.69 25.12
N ALA A 197 7.29 5.33 25.39
CA ALA A 197 6.28 5.62 24.38
C ALA A 197 6.72 6.83 23.52
N VAL A 198 6.73 6.65 22.20
CA VAL A 198 6.96 7.71 21.23
C VAL A 198 5.65 7.97 20.49
N LYS A 199 5.18 9.22 20.53
CA LYS A 199 4.00 9.65 19.77
C LYS A 199 4.38 9.87 18.32
N THR A 200 3.69 9.15 17.43
CA THR A 200 3.91 9.21 15.99
C THR A 200 2.57 9.25 15.27
N ARG A 201 2.57 9.53 13.97
CA ARG A 201 1.39 9.38 13.11
C ARG A 201 1.77 8.85 11.73
N ARG A 202 0.84 8.15 11.08
CA ARG A 202 0.81 8.05 9.61
C ARG A 202 -0.10 9.17 9.12
N HIS A 203 0.47 10.10 8.36
CA HIS A 203 -0.24 11.21 7.75
C HIS A 203 -0.61 10.82 6.32
N PHE A 204 -1.87 11.03 5.95
CA PHE A 204 -2.40 10.69 4.63
C PHE A 204 -2.97 11.92 3.92
N ARG A 205 -2.90 11.93 2.60
CA ARG A 205 -3.49 12.96 1.74
C ARG A 205 -4.10 12.36 0.49
N LEU A 206 -5.31 12.78 0.13
CA LEU A 206 -5.87 12.45 -1.19
C LEU A 206 -5.20 13.34 -2.24
N ALA A 207 -4.17 12.83 -2.92
CA ALA A 207 -3.37 13.60 -3.86
C ALA A 207 -4.08 13.82 -5.21
N SER A 208 -4.84 12.84 -5.68
CA SER A 208 -5.68 12.97 -6.88
C SER A 208 -6.75 11.88 -6.96
N VAL A 209 -7.76 12.11 -7.79
CA VAL A 209 -8.69 11.07 -8.27
C VAL A 209 -8.72 11.14 -9.79
N THR A 210 -8.56 10.01 -10.47
CA THR A 210 -8.62 9.93 -11.93
C THR A 210 -9.20 8.59 -12.35
N ASN A 211 -10.20 8.61 -13.25
CA ASN A 211 -10.89 7.42 -13.75
C ASN A 211 -11.41 6.48 -12.63
N GLY A 212 -11.88 7.04 -11.51
CA GLY A 212 -12.38 6.27 -10.36
C GLY A 212 -11.29 5.67 -9.46
N VAL A 213 -10.00 5.94 -9.72
CA VAL A 213 -8.88 5.54 -8.85
C VAL A 213 -8.41 6.75 -8.05
N ALA A 214 -8.41 6.63 -6.73
CA ALA A 214 -7.76 7.58 -5.83
C ALA A 214 -6.26 7.27 -5.70
N VAL A 215 -5.44 8.31 -5.73
CA VAL A 215 -4.02 8.26 -5.34
C VAL A 215 -3.89 8.94 -3.98
N ILE A 216 -3.43 8.19 -2.99
CA ILE A 216 -3.28 8.64 -1.60
C ILE A 216 -1.79 8.66 -1.27
N GLU A 217 -1.26 9.81 -0.86
CA GLU A 217 0.08 9.91 -0.26
C GLU A 217 0.03 9.42 1.19
N SER A 218 1.06 8.71 1.65
CA SER A 218 1.17 8.21 3.02
C SER A 218 2.58 8.46 3.55
N LYS A 219 2.69 9.12 4.71
CA LYS A 219 3.98 9.50 5.29
C LYS A 219 4.00 9.30 6.81
N PHE A 220 4.99 8.57 7.31
CA PHE A 220 5.20 8.42 8.74
C PHE A 220 5.90 9.65 9.35
N GLN A 221 5.44 10.09 10.52
CA GLN A 221 5.94 11.27 11.20
C GLN A 221 6.09 11.03 12.70
N VAL A 222 7.24 11.40 13.26
CA VAL A 222 7.48 11.41 14.71
C VAL A 222 7.07 12.78 15.27
N LEU A 223 6.20 12.80 16.27
CA LEU A 223 5.53 14.03 16.75
C LEU A 223 6.28 14.73 17.90
N SER A 224 7.36 14.15 18.40
CA SER A 224 8.21 14.73 19.43
C SER A 224 9.69 14.50 19.15
N PRO A 225 10.60 15.37 19.62
CA PRO A 225 12.03 15.13 19.50
C PRO A 225 12.44 13.80 20.15
N VAL A 226 13.22 13.02 19.42
CA VAL A 226 13.78 11.73 19.85
C VAL A 226 15.30 11.77 19.84
N GLN A 227 15.92 10.97 20.69
CA GLN A 227 17.37 10.77 20.70
C GLN A 227 17.77 9.80 19.59
N PRO A 228 19.03 9.82 19.10
CA PRO A 228 19.46 8.95 18.01
C PRO A 228 19.25 7.45 18.21
N GLU A 229 19.36 6.95 19.45
CA GLU A 229 19.08 5.55 19.78
C GLU A 229 17.62 5.17 19.44
N VAL A 230 16.68 6.03 19.82
CA VAL A 230 15.26 5.88 19.53
C VAL A 230 14.99 6.08 18.04
N GLU A 231 15.65 7.03 17.39
CA GLU A 231 15.51 7.25 15.95
C GLU A 231 15.99 6.04 15.14
N GLY A 232 17.07 5.36 15.57
CA GLY A 232 17.55 4.11 14.98
C GLY A 232 16.52 2.99 15.08
N GLN A 233 15.86 2.84 16.23
CA GLN A 233 14.77 1.85 16.42
C GLN A 233 13.52 2.17 15.57
N LEU A 234 13.32 3.44 15.22
CA LEU A 234 12.23 3.90 14.35
C LEU A 234 12.61 3.91 12.86
N ALA A 235 13.88 3.66 12.49
CA ALA A 235 14.40 3.90 11.14
C ALA A 235 13.56 3.24 10.04
N GLN A 236 13.18 1.96 10.21
CA GLN A 236 12.36 1.22 9.24
C GLN A 236 10.94 1.74 9.04
N ARG A 237 10.45 2.59 9.96
CA ARG A 237 9.08 3.10 9.98
C ARG A 237 8.93 4.45 9.32
N PHE A 238 10.03 5.14 8.95
CA PHE A 238 10.02 6.40 8.21
C PHE A 238 9.60 6.22 6.74
N ILE A 239 8.51 5.48 6.53
CA ILE A 239 7.92 5.21 5.23
C ILE A 239 7.35 6.50 4.65
N ASP A 240 7.72 6.75 3.40
CA ASP A 240 7.02 7.63 2.48
C ASP A 240 6.46 6.77 1.32
N GLY A 241 5.47 7.29 0.59
CA GLY A 241 4.96 6.59 -0.58
C GLY A 241 3.48 6.80 -0.88
N THR A 242 2.93 5.90 -1.71
CA THR A 242 1.62 6.08 -2.33
C THR A 242 0.76 4.82 -2.33
N VAL A 243 -0.55 5.01 -2.23
CA VAL A 243 -1.57 3.96 -2.36
C VAL A 243 -2.49 4.30 -3.53
N ARG A 244 -2.77 3.33 -4.38
CA ARG A 244 -3.78 3.41 -5.45
C ARG A 244 -5.02 2.64 -5.01
N PHE A 245 -6.16 3.30 -4.93
CA PHE A 245 -7.41 2.73 -4.42
C PHE A 245 -8.53 2.82 -5.47
N ASP A 246 -9.15 1.68 -5.81
CA ASP A 246 -10.33 1.61 -6.66
C ASP A 246 -11.56 2.04 -5.85
N ILE A 247 -12.11 3.23 -6.14
CA ILE A 247 -13.26 3.78 -5.42
C ILE A 247 -14.53 3.00 -5.74
N ALA A 248 -14.65 2.44 -6.94
CA ALA A 248 -15.84 1.70 -7.36
C ALA A 248 -15.91 0.35 -6.66
N LYS A 249 -14.84 -0.45 -6.75
CA LYS A 249 -14.70 -1.77 -6.11
C LYS A 249 -14.34 -1.71 -4.62
N GLY A 250 -13.97 -0.55 -4.10
CA GLY A 250 -13.59 -0.37 -2.70
C GLY A 250 -12.43 -1.27 -2.30
N ARG A 251 -11.32 -1.20 -3.03
CA ARG A 251 -10.13 -2.02 -2.74
C ARG A 251 -8.83 -1.35 -3.16
N VAL A 252 -7.75 -1.67 -2.45
CA VAL A 252 -6.40 -1.26 -2.83
C VAL A 252 -6.00 -2.01 -4.10
N ILE A 253 -5.53 -1.27 -5.11
CA ILE A 253 -4.95 -1.81 -6.34
C ILE A 253 -3.46 -2.05 -6.11
N SER A 254 -2.77 -1.05 -5.54
CA SER A 254 -1.36 -1.15 -5.20
C SER A 254 -0.93 -0.20 -4.09
N GLN A 255 0.20 -0.51 -3.47
CA GLN A 255 0.92 0.36 -2.54
C GLN A 255 2.40 0.35 -2.94
N GLU A 256 3.06 1.50 -2.91
CA GLU A 256 4.51 1.63 -3.12
C GLU A 256 5.07 2.48 -1.99
N TYR A 257 6.05 1.93 -1.26
CA TYR A 257 6.64 2.54 -0.08
C TYR A 257 8.16 2.51 -0.17
N ASP A 258 8.79 3.59 0.26
CA ASP A 258 10.24 3.68 0.40
C ASP A 258 10.66 4.23 1.77
N VAL A 259 11.90 3.91 2.14
CA VAL A 259 12.59 4.52 3.27
C VAL A 259 14.02 4.77 2.81
N ASP A 260 14.52 6.00 2.99
CA ASP A 260 15.95 6.29 3.07
C ASP A 260 16.22 7.09 4.35
N LYS A 261 16.77 6.40 5.37
CA LYS A 261 16.97 6.98 6.70
C LYS A 261 18.39 6.76 7.18
N ARG A 262 19.11 7.87 7.35
CA ARG A 262 20.41 7.90 8.04
C ARG A 262 20.24 8.40 9.47
N VAL A 263 20.87 7.72 10.43
CA VAL A 263 20.90 8.07 11.86
C VAL A 263 22.35 8.09 12.32
N LEU A 264 22.77 9.17 12.98
CA LEU A 264 24.13 9.32 13.55
C LEU A 264 24.04 9.22 15.06
N GLY A 265 24.91 8.43 15.70
CA GLY A 265 24.93 8.27 17.15
C GLY A 265 23.97 7.21 17.72
N PHE A 266 23.33 6.39 16.87
CA PHE A 266 22.30 5.42 17.28
C PHE A 266 22.77 4.37 18.31
N ALA A 267 24.06 4.06 18.33
CA ALA A 267 24.74 3.16 19.26
C ALA A 267 26.01 3.84 19.82
N GLY A 268 25.87 5.10 20.27
CA GLY A 268 26.96 5.91 20.82
C GLY A 268 27.66 6.81 19.79
N PRO A 269 28.48 7.80 20.22
CA PRO A 269 28.86 8.94 19.37
C PRO A 269 29.61 8.62 18.07
N ALA A 270 30.35 7.50 18.04
CA ALA A 270 31.12 7.05 16.87
C ALA A 270 30.34 6.07 15.97
N SER A 271 29.01 6.01 16.09
CA SER A 271 28.16 5.10 15.32
C SER A 271 27.35 5.81 14.23
N SER A 272 27.00 5.08 13.17
CA SER A 272 25.97 5.52 12.21
C SER A 272 25.22 4.34 11.61
N MET A 273 23.94 4.52 11.34
CA MET A 273 23.09 3.59 10.60
C MET A 273 22.59 4.28 9.33
N HIS A 274 22.53 3.54 8.24
CA HIS A 274 21.78 3.88 7.04
C HIS A 274 20.83 2.72 6.73
N TYR A 275 19.54 2.96 6.88
CA TYR A 275 18.47 2.04 6.55
C TYR A 275 17.85 2.49 5.22
N GLN A 276 17.79 1.57 4.26
CA GLN A 276 17.11 1.76 2.98
C GLN A 276 16.10 0.64 2.79
N MET A 277 14.89 0.96 2.36
CA MET A 277 13.86 -0.03 2.03
C MET A 277 13.05 0.42 0.82
N GLN A 278 12.63 -0.55 0.02
CA GLN A 278 11.59 -0.40 -1.00
C GLN A 278 10.61 -1.57 -0.87
N MET A 279 9.32 -1.26 -0.81
CA MET A 279 8.23 -2.22 -0.82
C MET A 279 7.25 -1.86 -1.93
N SER A 280 6.78 -2.86 -2.67
CA SER A 280 5.59 -2.70 -3.51
C SER A 280 4.63 -3.85 -3.27
N GLU A 281 3.35 -3.51 -3.12
CA GLU A 281 2.24 -4.46 -3.00
C GLU A 281 1.29 -4.21 -4.17
N ARG A 282 0.90 -5.24 -4.92
CA ARG A 282 0.00 -5.11 -6.09
C ARG A 282 -1.04 -6.23 -6.07
N LEU A 283 -2.30 -5.88 -6.23
CA LEU A 283 -3.41 -6.82 -6.34
C LEU A 283 -3.23 -7.67 -7.62
N ARG A 284 -3.24 -9.00 -7.48
CA ARG A 284 -3.27 -9.93 -8.62
C ARG A 284 -4.61 -9.80 -9.36
N ASP A 285 -4.57 -9.77 -10.69
CA ASP A 285 -5.78 -9.78 -11.49
C ASP A 285 -6.58 -11.07 -11.30
N GLU A 286 -7.90 -10.93 -11.09
CA GLU A 286 -8.84 -12.04 -10.87
C GLU A 286 -9.00 -12.97 -12.09
N SER A 287 -8.45 -12.60 -13.24
CA SER A 287 -8.53 -13.36 -14.50
C SER A 287 -7.67 -14.64 -14.53
N ALA A 288 -6.87 -14.92 -13.49
CA ALA A 288 -6.10 -16.14 -13.39
C ALA A 288 -6.90 -17.31 -12.78
N THR A 289 -7.67 -17.98 -13.65
CA THR A 289 -8.10 -19.39 -13.50
C THR A 289 -9.26 -19.68 -12.51
N VAL A 290 -10.50 -19.43 -12.94
CA VAL A 290 -11.58 -20.39 -12.63
C VAL A 290 -11.58 -21.45 -13.72
N ALA A 291 -10.85 -22.54 -13.49
CA ALA A 291 -10.94 -23.73 -14.34
C ALA A 291 -12.33 -24.35 -14.15
N SER A 292 -13.25 -24.06 -15.08
CA SER A 292 -14.54 -24.73 -15.15
C SER A 292 -14.31 -26.25 -15.30
N ARG A 293 -15.00 -27.04 -14.47
CA ARG A 293 -15.03 -28.49 -14.63
C ARG A 293 -15.41 -28.82 -16.08
N PRO A 294 -14.78 -29.84 -16.71
CA PRO A 294 -15.34 -30.41 -17.93
C PRO A 294 -16.75 -30.89 -17.61
N THR A 295 -17.75 -30.29 -18.27
CA THR A 295 -19.09 -30.85 -18.29
C THR A 295 -18.98 -32.20 -19.01
N THR A 296 -19.11 -33.29 -18.27
CA THR A 296 -19.42 -34.60 -18.88
C THR A 296 -20.77 -34.47 -19.55
N ALA A 297 -20.75 -34.25 -20.87
CA ALA A 297 -21.93 -34.40 -21.70
C ALA A 297 -22.34 -35.88 -21.72
N ASP A 298 -23.64 -36.13 -21.63
CA ASP A 298 -24.20 -37.46 -21.86
C ASP A 298 -23.85 -37.95 -23.27
N GLU A 299 -23.37 -39.19 -23.39
CA GLU A 299 -23.59 -39.99 -24.60
C GLU A 299 -24.17 -41.35 -24.24
N LYS A 300 -25.15 -41.73 -25.08
CA LYS A 300 -26.16 -42.79 -24.95
C LYS A 300 -25.62 -44.22 -24.79
#